data_AF-A0A542DCY4-F1
#
_entry.id   AF-A0A542DCY4-F1
#
_cell.length_a   1.000
_cell.length_b   1.000
_cell.length_c   1.000
_cell.angle_alpha   90.00
_cell.angle_beta   90.00
_cell.angle_gamma   90.00
#
_symmetry.space_group_name_H-M   'P 1'
#
loop_
_entity.id
_entity.type
_entity.pdbx_description
1 polymer ?
#
loop_
_entity_poly.entity_id
_entity_poly.type
_entity_poly.pdbx_seq_one_letter_code
_entity_poly.pdbx_strand_id
1 'polypeptide(L)'
;MEFTAKVYETMAETTRIYTTWFRCVRDGRDHAVTDEEFAAPTAPFPGQYRAICDHLVQIAAAVTPPGQACPHCMDTLRGPAAVEPAPEAAPRLLARLFRRPRPPRPRTGH
;
A
#
# COMPACT_ATOMS: atom_id res chain seq x y z
N MET A 1 -28.16 20.99 -26.58
CA MET A 1 -28.50 19.75 -25.85
C MET A 1 -27.18 19.14 -25.39
N GLU A 2 -26.64 19.72 -24.33
CA GLU A 2 -25.45 19.30 -23.62
C GLU A 2 -25.85 18.15 -22.68
N PHE A 3 -25.57 16.89 -23.04
CA PHE A 3 -25.95 15.77 -22.16
C PHE A 3 -24.99 14.56 -22.18
N THR A 4 -23.77 14.70 -22.72
CA THR A 4 -22.79 13.59 -22.80
C THR A 4 -21.42 13.92 -22.18
N ALA A 5 -21.32 14.99 -21.38
CA ALA A 5 -20.07 15.40 -20.73
C ALA A 5 -20.04 15.16 -19.20
N LYS A 6 -20.97 14.37 -18.65
CA LYS A 6 -21.15 14.23 -17.19
C LYS A 6 -21.02 12.80 -16.65
N VAL A 7 -20.14 11.98 -17.26
CA VAL A 7 -19.88 10.62 -16.74
C VAL A 7 -18.42 10.19 -16.75
N TYR A 8 -17.47 11.09 -17.06
CA TYR A 8 -16.04 10.88 -16.78
C TYR A 8 -15.64 11.51 -15.43
N GLU A 9 -16.56 11.52 -14.47
CA GLU A 9 -16.23 11.85 -13.09
C GLU A 9 -15.33 10.74 -12.56
N THR A 10 -14.06 11.09 -12.39
CA THR A 10 -12.90 10.24 -12.10
C THR A 10 -13.11 9.43 -10.82
N MET A 11 -13.80 8.30 -10.90
CA MET A 11 -13.60 7.22 -9.94
C MET A 11 -12.19 6.69 -10.23
N ALA A 12 -11.25 6.93 -9.32
CA ALA A 12 -9.98 6.25 -9.34
C ALA A 12 -10.29 4.74 -9.32
N GLU A 13 -10.28 4.13 -10.49
CA GLU A 13 -10.55 2.71 -10.66
C GLU A 13 -9.51 2.00 -9.82
N THR A 14 -9.97 1.35 -8.75
CA THR A 14 -9.06 0.72 -7.79
C THR A 14 -8.53 -0.54 -8.45
N THR A 15 -7.47 -0.40 -9.24
CA THR A 15 -6.78 -1.53 -9.87
C THR A 15 -6.27 -2.46 -8.77
N ARG A 16 -6.88 -3.63 -8.67
CA ARG A 16 -6.42 -4.70 -7.77
C ARG A 16 -5.38 -5.54 -8.50
N ILE A 17 -4.31 -5.90 -7.80
CA ILE A 17 -3.31 -6.84 -8.28
C ILE A 17 -3.65 -8.20 -7.69
N TYR A 18 -3.86 -9.21 -8.55
CA TYR A 18 -4.02 -10.59 -8.12
C TYR A 18 -2.66 -11.28 -8.13
N THR A 19 -2.38 -12.03 -7.06
CA THR A 19 -1.10 -12.73 -6.90
C THR A 19 -1.31 -14.14 -6.38
N THR A 20 -0.44 -15.03 -6.83
CA THR A 20 -0.28 -16.39 -6.32
C THR A 20 1.07 -16.52 -5.63
N TRP A 21 1.10 -17.16 -4.47
CA TRP A 21 2.32 -17.34 -3.67
C TRP A 21 3.00 -18.66 -3.99
N PHE A 22 4.31 -18.61 -4.28
CA PHE A 22 5.10 -19.78 -4.62
C PHE A 22 6.34 -19.91 -3.74
N ARG A 23 6.60 -21.15 -3.31
CA ARG A 23 7.82 -21.56 -2.63
C ARG A 23 9.01 -21.48 -3.59
N CYS A 24 10.02 -20.67 -3.30
CA CYS A 24 11.25 -20.62 -4.11
C CYS A 24 12.27 -21.65 -3.61
N VAL A 25 12.77 -22.51 -4.50
CA VAL A 25 13.79 -23.51 -4.15
C VAL A 25 15.14 -22.89 -3.79
N ARG A 26 15.41 -21.66 -4.25
CA ARG A 26 16.72 -21.02 -4.11
C ARG A 26 16.93 -20.39 -2.74
N ASP A 27 15.93 -19.67 -2.24
CA ASP A 27 16.02 -18.93 -0.97
C ASP A 27 15.14 -19.50 0.14
N GLY A 28 14.29 -20.47 -0.19
CA GLY A 28 13.38 -21.07 0.77
C GLY A 28 12.43 -20.05 1.38
N ARG A 29 11.96 -19.07 0.60
CA ARG A 29 10.87 -18.16 0.97
C ARG A 29 9.71 -18.30 -0.02
N ASP A 30 8.55 -17.86 0.44
CA ASP A 30 7.36 -17.82 -0.38
C ASP A 30 7.22 -16.41 -0.96
N HIS A 31 7.12 -16.31 -2.27
CA HIS A 31 7.08 -15.04 -2.99
C HIS A 31 5.77 -14.90 -3.76
N ALA A 32 5.23 -13.69 -3.78
CA ALA A 32 4.04 -13.36 -4.56
C ALA A 32 4.41 -13.08 -6.02
N VAL A 33 3.85 -13.86 -6.93
CA VAL A 33 3.94 -13.69 -8.39
C VAL A 33 2.57 -13.21 -8.87
N THR A 34 2.54 -12.22 -9.77
CA THR A 34 1.27 -11.76 -10.32
C THR A 34 0.69 -12.80 -11.27
N ASP A 35 -0.64 -12.83 -11.39
CA ASP A 35 -1.28 -13.78 -12.31
C ASP A 35 -0.86 -13.52 -13.76
N GLU A 36 -0.57 -12.26 -14.13
CA GLU A 36 -0.03 -11.88 -15.45
C GLU A 36 1.36 -12.46 -15.71
N GLU A 37 2.28 -12.36 -14.74
CA GLU A 37 3.62 -12.93 -14.87
C GLU A 37 3.56 -14.47 -14.86
N PHE A 38 2.64 -15.07 -14.12
CA PHE A 38 2.45 -16.52 -14.14
C PHE A 38 1.94 -17.02 -15.50
N ALA A 39 1.00 -16.28 -16.12
CA ALA A 39 0.43 -16.59 -17.42
C ALA A 39 1.38 -16.31 -18.59
N ALA A 40 2.17 -15.22 -18.51
CA ALA A 40 3.10 -14.78 -19.54
C ALA A 40 4.44 -14.36 -18.92
N PRO A 41 5.31 -15.31 -18.56
CA PRO A 41 6.55 -15.03 -17.83
C PRO A 41 7.49 -14.12 -18.62
N THR A 42 8.03 -13.10 -17.95
CA THR A 42 9.04 -12.20 -18.51
C THR A 42 10.47 -12.63 -18.19
N ALA A 43 10.62 -13.65 -17.33
CA ALA A 43 11.91 -14.19 -16.95
C ALA A 43 12.66 -14.82 -18.14
N PRO A 44 14.01 -14.77 -18.16
CA PRO A 44 14.81 -15.25 -19.28
C PRO A 44 14.85 -16.78 -19.43
N PHE A 45 14.44 -17.53 -18.40
CA PHE A 45 14.50 -18.99 -18.39
C PHE A 45 13.14 -19.61 -18.09
N PRO A 46 12.78 -20.71 -18.76
CA PRO A 46 11.55 -21.45 -18.46
C PRO A 46 11.46 -21.87 -16.99
N GLY A 47 10.26 -21.78 -16.40
CA GLY A 47 10.01 -22.16 -15.01
C GLY A 47 10.54 -21.17 -13.97
N GLN A 48 11.00 -19.99 -14.41
CA GLN A 48 11.27 -18.85 -13.53
C GLN A 48 10.18 -17.81 -13.70
N TYR A 49 9.83 -17.16 -12.59
CA TYR A 49 8.78 -16.15 -12.57
C TYR A 49 9.25 -14.97 -11.75
N ARG A 50 9.02 -13.75 -12.23
CA ARG A 50 9.36 -12.55 -11.48
C ARG A 50 8.33 -12.27 -10.39
N ALA A 51 8.75 -12.33 -9.13
CA ALA A 51 7.91 -11.90 -8.02
C ALA A 51 7.73 -10.38 -8.01
N ILE A 52 6.72 -9.88 -7.27
CA ILE A 52 6.51 -8.45 -7.04
C ILE A 52 7.66 -7.76 -6.29
N CYS A 53 8.57 -8.54 -5.70
CA CYS A 53 9.81 -8.04 -5.08
C CYS A 53 11.02 -8.12 -6.02
N ASP A 54 10.80 -8.32 -7.33
CA ASP A 54 11.79 -8.55 -8.38
C ASP A 54 12.65 -9.83 -8.25
N HIS A 55 12.39 -10.65 -7.23
CA HIS A 55 13.06 -11.94 -7.10
C HIS A 55 12.61 -12.91 -8.21
N LEU A 56 13.58 -13.55 -8.88
CA LEU A 56 13.28 -14.64 -9.82
C LEU A 56 13.00 -15.92 -9.05
N VAL A 57 11.72 -16.27 -8.95
CA VAL A 57 11.22 -17.44 -8.26
C VAL A 57 11.39 -18.66 -9.14
N GLN A 58 12.14 -19.65 -8.63
CA GLN A 58 12.12 -20.99 -9.16
C GLN A 58 11.18 -21.82 -8.29
N ILE A 59 10.00 -22.14 -8.83
CA ILE A 59 8.89 -22.75 -8.08
C ILE A 59 9.29 -24.16 -7.63
N ALA A 60 9.15 -24.43 -6.33
CA ALA A 60 9.32 -25.76 -5.77
C ALA A 60 8.15 -26.68 -6.15
N ALA A 61 8.34 -28.00 -6.05
CA ALA A 61 7.27 -28.95 -6.29
C ALA A 61 6.06 -28.63 -5.39
N ALA A 62 4.84 -28.76 -5.92
CA ALA A 62 3.61 -28.42 -5.19
C ALA A 62 3.39 -29.23 -3.89
N VAL A 63 4.06 -30.37 -3.75
CA VAL A 63 4.07 -31.19 -2.53
C VAL A 63 5.02 -30.66 -1.44
N THR A 64 5.87 -29.69 -1.78
CA THR A 64 6.77 -29.03 -0.85
C THR A 64 5.93 -28.18 0.10
N PRO A 65 6.15 -28.27 1.42
CA PRO A 65 5.47 -27.39 2.36
C PRO A 65 5.72 -25.91 2.05
N PRO A 66 4.74 -25.03 2.29
CA PRO A 66 4.97 -23.59 2.31
C PRO A 66 6.09 -23.23 3.29
N GLY A 67 6.74 -22.09 3.09
CA GLY A 67 7.56 -21.54 4.17
C GLY A 67 7.30 -20.07 4.41
N GLN A 68 8.33 -19.35 4.86
CA GLN A 68 8.13 -17.99 5.33
C GLN A 68 7.85 -17.05 4.16
N ALA A 69 6.79 -16.25 4.27
CA ALA A 69 6.49 -15.20 3.31
C ALA A 69 7.64 -14.20 3.22
N CYS A 70 8.01 -13.83 2.00
CA CYS A 70 9.03 -12.82 1.75
C CYS A 70 8.58 -11.46 2.34
N PRO A 71 9.37 -10.83 3.23
CA PRO A 71 9.02 -9.55 3.83
C PRO A 71 8.77 -8.46 2.80
N HIS A 72 9.57 -8.41 1.73
CA HIS A 72 9.38 -7.43 0.65
C HIS A 72 8.08 -7.63 -0.12
N CYS A 73 7.67 -8.89 -0.36
CA CYS A 73 6.36 -9.14 -0.98
C CYS A 73 5.21 -8.70 -0.06
N MET A 74 5.33 -8.97 1.25
CA MET A 74 4.35 -8.54 2.25
C MET A 74 4.25 -7.00 2.32
N ASP A 75 5.38 -6.31 2.32
CA ASP A 75 5.43 -4.84 2.37
C ASP A 75 4.81 -4.23 1.11
N THR A 76 5.13 -4.76 -0.08
CA THR A 76 4.53 -4.31 -1.34
C THR A 76 3.01 -4.52 -1.37
N LEU A 77 2.52 -5.68 -0.92
CA LEU A 77 1.09 -6.01 -0.95
C LEU A 77 0.25 -5.26 0.08
N ARG A 78 0.84 -4.86 1.21
CA ARG A 78 0.17 -3.97 2.18
C ARG A 78 -0.12 -2.60 1.58
N GLY A 79 0.64 -2.21 0.55
CA GLY A 79 0.66 -0.85 0.03
C GLY A 79 1.14 0.15 1.09
N PRO A 80 1.23 1.45 0.76
CA PRO A 80 1.22 2.45 1.81
C PRO A 80 -0.06 2.22 2.63
N ALA A 81 0.06 2.15 3.96
CA ALA A 81 -1.11 2.22 4.83
C ALA A 81 -1.96 3.36 4.31
N ALA A 82 -3.23 3.11 3.96
CA ALA A 82 -4.12 4.13 3.46
C ALA A 82 -3.89 5.37 4.31
N VAL A 83 -3.28 6.40 3.71
CA VAL A 83 -3.11 7.67 4.39
C VAL A 83 -4.53 8.15 4.49
N GLU A 84 -5.19 7.84 5.61
CA GLU A 84 -6.41 8.51 6.02
C GLU A 84 -6.13 9.99 5.75
N PRO A 85 -6.88 10.64 4.85
CA PRO A 85 -6.61 12.03 4.52
C PRO A 85 -6.60 12.77 5.84
N ALA A 86 -5.44 13.32 6.21
CA ALA A 86 -5.28 13.99 7.48
C ALA A 86 -6.46 14.95 7.63
N PRO A 87 -7.23 14.89 8.73
CA PRO A 87 -8.37 15.79 8.91
C PRO A 87 -7.83 17.19 8.69
N GLU A 88 -8.35 17.82 7.64
CA GLU A 88 -7.91 19.10 7.10
C GLU A 88 -7.51 20.00 8.25
N ALA A 89 -6.21 20.26 8.36
CA ALA A 89 -5.66 20.99 9.48
C ALA A 89 -6.29 22.39 9.47
N ALA A 90 -7.36 22.57 10.25
CA ALA A 90 -7.97 23.86 10.48
C ALA A 90 -6.83 24.84 10.79
N PRO A 91 -6.70 25.94 10.04
CA PRO A 91 -5.51 26.77 10.10
C PRO A 91 -5.31 27.21 11.55
N ARG A 92 -4.16 26.82 12.13
CA ARG A 92 -3.75 27.14 13.51
C ARG A 92 -3.78 28.65 13.82
N LEU A 93 -3.96 29.50 12.81
CA LEU A 93 -4.24 30.93 12.95
C LEU A 93 -5.58 31.24 13.63
N LEU A 94 -6.67 30.50 13.36
CA LEU A 94 -7.98 30.80 13.92
C LEU A 94 -8.05 30.50 15.43
N ALA A 95 -7.34 29.47 15.90
CA ALA A 95 -7.28 29.12 17.33
C ALA A 95 -6.62 30.22 18.20
N ARG A 96 -5.85 31.14 17.60
CA ARG A 96 -5.27 32.29 18.32
C ARG A 96 -6.25 33.44 18.51
N LEU A 97 -7.26 33.56 17.64
CA LEU A 97 -8.25 34.65 17.71
C LEU A 97 -9.32 34.41 18.78
N PHE A 98 -9.54 33.15 19.18
CA PHE A 98 -10.52 32.80 20.22
C PHE A 98 -9.91 32.61 21.62
N ARG A 99 -8.61 32.86 21.80
CA ARG A 99 -8.01 32.88 23.15
C ARG A 99 -8.47 34.13 23.88
N ARG A 100 -9.43 33.97 24.79
CA ARG A 100 -9.80 35.01 25.76
C ARG A 100 -8.57 35.50 26.52
N PRO A 101 -8.38 36.82 26.70
CA PRO A 101 -7.32 37.34 27.55
C PRO A 101 -7.50 36.82 28.97
N ARG A 102 -6.38 36.42 29.58
CA ARG A 102 -6.34 35.93 30.97
C ARG A 102 -6.76 37.09 31.89
N PRO A 103 -7.69 36.90 32.83
CA PRO A 103 -8.07 37.97 33.76
C PRO A 103 -6.85 38.36 34.62
N PRO A 104 -6.71 39.65 34.97
CA PRO A 104 -5.61 40.13 35.79
C PRO A 104 -5.66 39.47 37.17
N ARG A 105 -4.47 39.11 37.69
CA ARG A 105 -4.35 38.54 39.04
C ARG A 105 -4.74 39.60 40.07
N PRO A 106 -5.51 39.25 41.11
CA PRO A 106 -5.78 40.17 42.21
C PRO A 106 -4.48 40.50 42.95
N ARG A 107 -4.27 41.79 43.23
CA ARG A 107 -3.20 42.28 44.10
C ARG A 107 -3.50 41.83 45.53
N THR A 108 -2.78 40.85 46.03
CA THR A 108 -2.73 40.56 47.47
C THR A 108 -1.79 41.58 48.10
N GLY A 109 -2.34 42.54 48.83
CA GLY A 109 -1.60 43.39 49.75
C GLY A 109 -1.79 42.89 51.18
N HIS A 110 -0.68 42.57 51.84
CA HIS A 110 -0.27 42.96 53.19
C HIS A 110 0.93 42.12 53.65
#